data_AF-A0A8B7QPW9-F1
#
_entry.id   AF-A0A8B7QPW9-F1
#
_cell.length_a   1.000
_cell.length_b   1.000
_cell.length_c   1.000
_cell.angle_alpha   90.00
_cell.angle_beta   90.00
_cell.angle_gamma   90.00
#
_symmetry.space_group_name_H-M   'P 1'
#
loop_
_entity.id
_entity.type
_entity.pdbx_description
1 polymer ?
#
loop_
_entity_poly.entity_id
_entity_poly.type
_entity_poly.pdbx_seq_one_letter_code
_entity_poly.pdbx_strand_id
1 'polypeptide(L)'
;SNLSRCGFRGSSYLGIPFNPSKGPGTAHPYDSGHIAMTYTGLSCLVILGDDLSRVNKEACLAGLRALQLEDGSFCAVPEGSENDMRFVYCASCICYMLNNWSGMDMKKAISYIKRSM
;
A
#
# COMPACT_ATOMS: atom_id res chain seq x y z
N SER A 1 1.83 17.09 3.36
CA SER A 1 0.80 16.08 3.07
C SER A 1 1.34 14.71 3.47
N ASN A 2 0.61 13.88 4.24
CA ASN A 2 1.08 12.58 4.73
C ASN A 2 0.74 11.41 3.78
N LEU A 3 0.46 11.70 2.49
CA LEU A 3 -0.05 10.71 1.54
C LEU A 3 0.93 9.57 1.26
N SER A 4 2.24 9.81 1.35
CA SER A 4 3.27 8.79 1.15
C SER A 4 3.28 7.69 2.23
N ARG A 5 2.57 7.89 3.35
CA ARG A 5 2.45 6.90 4.44
C ARG A 5 1.09 6.23 4.49
N CYS A 6 0.19 6.56 3.56
CA CYS A 6 -1.16 6.01 3.55
C CYS A 6 -1.23 4.58 3.02
N GLY A 7 -2.26 3.85 3.47
CA GLY A 7 -2.48 2.43 3.22
C GLY A 7 -3.25 1.83 4.39
N PHE A 8 -3.14 0.52 4.57
CA PHE A 8 -3.71 -0.16 5.74
C PHE A 8 -2.62 -0.59 6.72
N ARG A 9 -2.95 -0.56 8.01
CA ARG A 9 -2.14 -1.14 9.09
C ARG A 9 -2.45 -2.63 9.20
N GLY A 10 -1.52 -3.40 9.78
CA GLY A 10 -1.76 -4.82 10.08
C GLY A 10 -2.66 -5.05 11.29
N SER A 11 -2.67 -4.11 12.25
CA SER A 11 -3.51 -4.15 13.45
C SER A 11 -3.59 -2.77 14.11
N SER A 12 -4.20 -2.69 15.29
CA SER A 12 -4.28 -1.49 16.13
C SER A 12 -3.15 -1.35 17.16
N TYR A 13 -2.02 -2.05 16.97
CA TYR A 13 -0.96 -2.15 17.98
C TYR A 13 -0.33 -0.80 18.40
N LEU A 14 -0.40 0.24 17.54
CA LEU A 14 0.07 1.59 17.85
C LEU A 14 -0.84 2.36 18.84
N GLY A 15 -1.98 1.79 19.26
CA GLY A 15 -2.87 2.42 20.23
C GLY A 15 -3.64 3.64 19.69
N ILE A 16 -3.71 3.81 18.37
CA ILE A 16 -4.51 4.87 17.74
C ILE A 16 -5.99 4.62 18.05
N PRO A 17 -6.76 5.65 18.50
CA PRO A 17 -8.18 5.51 18.77
C PRO A 17 -8.94 4.91 17.57
N PHE A 18 -9.87 4.00 17.87
CA PHE A 18 -10.64 3.32 16.83
C PHE A 18 -11.40 4.33 15.97
N ASN A 19 -11.17 4.27 14.65
CA ASN A 19 -11.86 5.07 13.66
C ASN A 19 -12.13 4.18 12.42
N PRO A 20 -13.39 3.83 12.10
CA PRO A 20 -13.75 2.99 10.96
C PRO A 20 -13.80 3.79 9.64
N SER A 21 -12.75 4.59 9.39
CA SER A 21 -12.65 5.54 8.27
C SER A 21 -13.77 6.60 8.23
N LYS A 22 -14.18 7.08 9.41
CA LYS A 22 -15.10 8.21 9.61
C LYS A 22 -14.33 9.45 10.04
N GLY A 23 -14.29 10.47 9.19
CA GLY A 23 -13.57 11.71 9.47
C GLY A 23 -12.06 11.64 9.16
N PRO A 24 -11.30 12.69 9.49
CA PRO A 24 -9.87 12.76 9.19
C PRO A 24 -9.06 11.79 10.07
N GLY A 25 -7.89 11.39 9.56
CA GLY A 25 -6.93 10.60 10.33
C GLY A 25 -6.27 11.43 11.45
N THR A 26 -5.89 10.76 12.54
CA THR A 26 -5.11 11.36 13.62
C THR A 26 -3.62 11.36 13.25
N ALA A 27 -2.96 12.51 13.34
CA ALA A 27 -1.52 12.58 13.11
C ALA A 27 -0.77 11.77 14.19
N HIS A 28 0.16 10.92 13.77
CA HIS A 28 1.00 10.14 14.68
C HIS A 28 2.40 9.95 14.06
N PRO A 29 3.51 10.12 14.82
CA PRO A 29 4.87 10.16 14.26
C PRO A 29 5.29 8.90 13.51
N TYR A 30 4.85 7.74 13.99
CA TYR A 30 5.27 6.41 13.48
C TYR A 30 4.13 5.63 12.83
N ASP A 31 3.04 6.31 12.49
CA ASP A 31 1.90 5.65 11.88
C ASP A 31 1.97 5.67 10.36
N SER A 32 2.01 4.48 9.77
CA SER A 32 2.08 4.26 8.34
C SER A 32 1.36 2.97 7.93
N GLY A 33 1.01 2.89 6.65
CA GLY A 33 0.53 1.68 6.02
C GLY A 33 1.67 0.69 5.74
N HIS A 34 1.31 -0.58 5.61
CA HIS A 34 2.19 -1.65 5.17
C HIS A 34 1.66 -2.22 3.85
N ILE A 35 2.51 -2.46 2.86
CA ILE A 35 2.09 -2.85 1.50
C ILE A 35 1.28 -4.16 1.50
N ALA A 36 1.78 -5.19 2.19
CA ALA A 36 1.07 -6.46 2.32
C ALA A 36 -0.29 -6.30 3.02
N MET A 37 -0.40 -5.42 4.01
CA MET A 37 -1.65 -5.15 4.73
C MET A 37 -2.62 -4.31 3.90
N THR A 38 -2.11 -3.44 3.03
CA THR A 38 -2.91 -2.71 2.04
C THR A 38 -3.47 -3.67 1.00
N TYR A 39 -2.66 -4.61 0.52
CA TYR A 39 -3.13 -5.70 -0.34
C TYR A 39 -4.21 -6.55 0.34
N THR A 40 -3.92 -7.15 1.49
CA THR A 40 -4.89 -8.05 2.15
C THR A 40 -6.12 -7.29 2.65
N GLY A 41 -5.97 -6.06 3.14
CA GLY A 41 -7.08 -5.21 3.56
C GLY A 41 -8.06 -4.92 2.42
N LEU A 42 -7.56 -4.51 1.25
CA LEU A 42 -8.40 -4.31 0.07
C LEU A 42 -9.05 -5.62 -0.39
N SER A 43 -8.28 -6.72 -0.43
CA SER A 43 -8.79 -8.03 -0.81
C SER A 43 -9.94 -8.50 0.10
N CYS A 44 -9.78 -8.35 1.42
CA CYS A 44 -10.82 -8.66 2.40
C CYS A 44 -12.08 -7.82 2.19
N LEU A 45 -11.96 -6.52 1.93
CA LEU A 45 -13.12 -5.65 1.66
C LEU A 45 -13.90 -6.13 0.43
N VAL A 46 -13.20 -6.47 -0.66
CA VAL A 46 -13.82 -7.00 -1.88
C VAL A 46 -14.50 -8.36 -1.62
N ILE A 47 -13.83 -9.28 -0.92
CA ILE A 47 -14.40 -10.59 -0.56
C ILE A 47 -15.68 -10.44 0.26
N LEU A 48 -15.73 -9.44 1.14
CA LEU A 48 -16.89 -9.14 1.99
C LEU A 48 -17.98 -8.31 1.29
N GLY A 49 -17.80 -7.97 0.02
CA GLY A 49 -18.80 -7.24 -0.79
C GLY A 49 -18.84 -5.73 -0.58
N ASP A 50 -17.83 -5.12 0.04
CA ASP A 50 -17.68 -3.66 0.11
C ASP A 50 -17.28 -3.11 -1.29
N ASP A 51 -17.79 -1.93 -1.63
CA ASP A 51 -17.56 -1.28 -2.93
C ASP A 51 -16.28 -0.43 -2.97
N LEU A 52 -15.52 -0.41 -1.87
CA LEU A 52 -14.32 0.38 -1.65
C LEU A 52 -14.56 1.90 -1.70
N SER A 53 -15.81 2.37 -1.58
CA SER A 53 -16.17 3.80 -1.60
C SER A 53 -15.49 4.61 -0.48
N ARG A 54 -15.19 3.96 0.64
CA ARG A 54 -14.49 4.57 1.79
C ARG A 54 -12.97 4.44 1.72
N VAL A 55 -12.44 3.70 0.74
CA VAL A 55 -10.99 3.62 0.52
C VAL A 55 -10.55 4.90 -0.16
N ASN A 56 -9.62 5.63 0.46
CA ASN A 56 -8.95 6.74 -0.23
C ASN A 56 -7.95 6.17 -1.25
N LYS A 57 -8.45 5.91 -2.47
CA LYS A 57 -7.70 5.25 -3.55
C LYS A 57 -6.42 6.02 -3.90
N GLU A 58 -6.53 7.34 -4.05
CA GLU A 58 -5.38 8.21 -4.36
C GLU A 58 -4.32 8.19 -3.26
N ALA A 59 -4.74 8.16 -1.99
CA ALA A 59 -3.80 8.04 -0.88
C ALA A 59 -3.10 6.67 -0.86
N CYS A 60 -3.82 5.58 -1.15
CA CYS A 60 -3.21 4.25 -1.24
C CYS A 60 -2.18 4.18 -2.39
N LEU A 61 -2.50 4.75 -3.55
CA LEU A 61 -1.59 4.78 -4.70
C LEU A 61 -0.38 5.71 -4.46
N ALA A 62 -0.58 6.81 -3.74
CA ALA A 62 0.52 7.70 -3.32
C ALA A 62 1.46 7.00 -2.33
N GLY A 63 0.92 6.27 -1.35
CA GLY A 63 1.69 5.43 -0.45
C GLY A 63 2.45 4.35 -1.23
N LEU A 64 1.77 3.66 -2.15
CA LEU A 64 2.38 2.60 -2.95
C LEU A 64 3.56 3.08 -3.80
N ARG A 65 3.42 4.24 -4.46
CA ARG A 65 4.51 4.86 -5.23
C ARG A 65 5.73 5.17 -4.36
N ALA A 66 5.51 5.61 -3.13
CA ALA A 66 6.59 5.95 -2.21
C ALA A 66 7.40 4.73 -1.75
N LEU A 67 6.87 3.51 -1.93
CA LEU A 67 7.54 2.26 -1.55
C LEU A 67 8.40 1.68 -2.68
N GLN A 68 8.24 2.13 -3.93
CA GLN A 68 9.01 1.57 -5.04
C GLN A 68 10.44 2.11 -5.04
N LEU A 69 11.41 1.20 -5.18
CA LEU A 69 12.83 1.51 -5.22
C LEU A 69 13.32 1.72 -6.65
N GLU A 70 14.57 2.17 -6.76
CA GLU A 70 15.19 2.51 -8.04
C GLU A 70 15.36 1.28 -8.96
N ASP A 71 15.59 0.10 -8.38
CA ASP A 71 15.70 -1.17 -9.09
C ASP A 71 14.35 -1.73 -9.58
N GLY A 72 13.23 -1.15 -9.13
CA GLY A 72 11.87 -1.53 -9.47
C GLY A 72 11.16 -2.44 -8.46
N SER A 73 11.87 -2.91 -7.43
CA SER A 73 11.28 -3.61 -6.29
C SER A 73 10.55 -2.64 -5.34
N PHE A 74 9.97 -3.17 -4.27
CA PHE A 74 9.22 -2.38 -3.29
C PHE A 74 9.68 -2.72 -1.87
N CYS A 75 9.70 -1.72 -0.99
CA CYS A 75 9.71 -1.92 0.45
C CYS A 75 8.29 -2.18 0.99
N ALA A 76 8.22 -2.67 2.21
CA ALA A 76 6.98 -2.94 2.93
C ALA A 76 6.34 -1.67 3.52
N VAL A 77 7.16 -0.78 4.07
CA VAL A 77 6.76 0.42 4.83
C VAL A 77 7.63 1.61 4.43
N PRO A 78 7.13 2.85 4.53
CA PRO A 78 7.86 4.05 4.13
C PRO A 78 9.05 4.37 5.06
N GLU A 79 9.07 3.82 6.27
CA GLU A 79 10.20 3.91 7.20
C GLU A 79 11.42 3.06 6.78
N GLY A 80 11.25 2.18 5.78
CA GLY A 80 12.28 1.27 5.29
C GLY A 80 12.09 -0.17 5.79
N SER A 81 12.42 -1.13 4.92
CA SER A 81 12.40 -2.57 5.17
C SER A 81 13.30 -3.27 4.15
N GLU A 82 13.29 -4.60 4.15
CA GLU A 82 13.76 -5.38 3.01
C GLU A 82 12.90 -5.13 1.76
N ASN A 83 13.44 -5.45 0.59
CA ASN A 83 12.80 -5.32 -0.70
C ASN A 83 13.00 -6.58 -1.55
N ASP A 84 11.90 -7.17 -2.02
CA ASP A 84 11.94 -8.39 -2.85
C ASP A 84 10.62 -8.61 -3.62
N MET A 85 10.52 -9.77 -4.28
CA MET A 85 9.38 -10.13 -5.13
C MET A 85 8.04 -10.21 -4.39
N ARG A 86 8.03 -10.44 -3.07
CA ARG A 86 6.79 -10.47 -2.27
C ARG A 86 6.05 -9.15 -2.37
N PHE A 87 6.80 -8.04 -2.34
CA PHE A 87 6.21 -6.70 -2.36
C PHE A 87 5.91 -6.21 -3.78
N VAL A 88 6.61 -6.71 -4.80
CA VAL A 88 6.21 -6.53 -6.21
C VAL A 88 4.83 -7.14 -6.47
N TYR A 89 4.57 -8.35 -5.96
CA TYR A 89 3.25 -8.98 -6.05
C TYR A 89 2.17 -8.16 -5.31
N CYS A 90 2.45 -7.74 -4.07
CA CYS A 90 1.51 -6.91 -3.31
C CYS A 90 1.14 -5.62 -4.06
N ALA A 91 2.14 -4.92 -4.62
CA ALA A 91 1.92 -3.72 -5.42
C ALA A 91 1.04 -3.99 -6.64
N SER A 92 1.29 -5.09 -7.33
CA SER A 92 0.52 -5.49 -8.52
C SER A 92 -0.95 -5.74 -8.18
N CYS A 93 -1.22 -6.46 -7.08
CA CYS A 93 -2.58 -6.71 -6.61
C CYS A 93 -3.31 -5.42 -6.19
N ILE A 94 -2.63 -4.50 -5.51
CA ILE A 94 -3.23 -3.20 -5.11
C ILE A 94 -3.63 -2.41 -6.36
N CYS A 95 -2.72 -2.22 -7.32
CA CYS A 95 -3.01 -1.52 -8.56
C CYS A 95 -4.16 -2.18 -9.34
N TYR A 96 -4.19 -3.51 -9.39
CA TYR A 96 -5.24 -4.26 -10.06
C TYR A 96 -6.61 -4.09 -9.39
N MET A 97 -6.71 -4.29 -8.07
CA MET A 97 -7.98 -4.15 -7.33
C MET A 97 -8.51 -2.72 -7.33
N LEU A 98 -7.63 -1.71 -7.33
CA LEU A 98 -8.01 -0.31 -7.46
C LEU A 98 -8.27 0.12 -8.91
N ASN A 99 -8.03 -0.78 -9.88
CA ASN A 99 -8.10 -0.53 -11.31
C ASN A 99 -7.31 0.73 -11.75
N ASN A 100 -6.14 0.92 -11.16
CA ASN A 100 -5.30 2.08 -11.43
C ASN A 100 -3.82 1.74 -11.20
N TRP A 101 -3.04 1.73 -12.28
CA TRP A 101 -1.62 1.38 -12.26
C TRP A 101 -0.68 2.57 -12.00
N SER A 102 -1.22 3.77 -11.72
CA SER A 102 -0.38 4.92 -11.33
C SER A 102 0.34 4.71 -9.99
N GLY A 103 0.00 3.66 -9.24
CA GLY A 103 0.67 3.29 -7.98
C GLY A 103 2.10 2.78 -8.15
N MET A 104 2.57 2.55 -9.39
CA MET A 104 3.94 2.09 -9.66
C MET A 104 4.48 2.53 -11.01
N ASP A 105 5.79 2.61 -11.13
CA ASP A 105 6.50 2.51 -12.40
C ASP A 105 6.54 1.04 -12.85
N MET A 106 5.62 0.71 -13.74
CA MET A 106 5.47 -0.65 -14.28
C MET A 106 6.71 -1.09 -15.08
N LYS A 107 7.41 -0.18 -15.77
CA LYS A 107 8.61 -0.54 -16.55
C LYS A 107 9.73 -0.99 -15.63
N LYS A 108 9.95 -0.28 -14.53
CA LYS A 108 10.93 -0.67 -13.50
C LYS A 108 10.54 -1.99 -12.83
N ALA A 109 9.27 -2.16 -12.45
CA ALA A 109 8.80 -3.41 -11.85
C ALA A 109 9.03 -4.62 -12.79
N ILE A 110 8.70 -4.50 -14.08
CA ILE A 110 8.97 -5.54 -15.08
C ILE A 110 10.48 -5.80 -15.22
N SER A 111 11.31 -4.75 -15.20
CA SER A 111 12.77 -4.88 -15.24
C SER A 111 13.32 -5.64 -14.03
N TYR A 112 12.77 -5.39 -12.84
CA TYR A 112 13.11 -6.13 -11.63
C TYR A 112 12.75 -7.62 -11.76
N ILE A 113 11.53 -7.93 -12.21
CA ILE A 113 11.08 -9.31 -12.45
C ILE A 113 12.02 -10.04 -13.41
N LYS A 114 12.36 -9.44 -14.55
CA LYS A 114 13.25 -10.05 -15.55
C LYS A 114 14.66 -10.36 -15.01
N ARG A 115 15.15 -9.56 -14.06
CA ARG A 115 16.49 -9.71 -13.46
C ARG A 115 16.53 -10.68 -12.27
N SER A 116 15.37 -11.17 -11.85
CA SER A 116 15.23 -12.14 -10.74
C SER A 116 15.17 -13.60 -11.20
N MET A 117 15.25 -13.83 -12.51
CA MET A 117 15.33 -15.15 -13.14
C MET A 117 16.78 -15.51 -13.46
#